data_AF-A0A924A0P3-F1
#
_entry.id   AF-A0A924A0P3-F1
#
_cell.length_a   1.000
_cell.length_b   1.000
_cell.length_c   1.000
_cell.angle_alpha   90.00
_cell.angle_beta   90.00
_cell.angle_gamma   90.00
#
_symmetry.space_group_name_H-M   'P 1'
#
loop_
_entity.id
_entity.type
_entity.pdbx_description
1 polymer ?
#
loop_
_entity_poly.entity_id
_entity_poly.type
_entity_poly.pdbx_seq_one_letter_code
_entity_poly.pdbx_strand_id
1 'polypeptide(L)'
;MHAQTDRFVAPATNALPIHPASAPTRSPYTDDIDRSRHLGEMERLAQEMVCPLHVILPIYEEMLIRLRADATILDYLSILVAKGVRNTLKDIARQH
;
A
#
# COMPACT_ATOMS: atom_id res chain seq x y z
N MET A 1 -66.81 -1.74 -34.36
CA MET A 1 -65.89 -1.57 -35.51
C MET A 1 -64.56 -1.06 -34.98
N HIS A 2 -63.48 -1.82 -35.24
CA HIS A 2 -62.03 -1.47 -35.27
C HIS A 2 -61.41 -0.64 -34.12
N ALA A 3 -60.15 -0.78 -33.71
CA ALA A 3 -59.10 -1.80 -33.81
C ALA A 3 -57.97 -1.31 -32.87
N GLN A 4 -57.31 -2.29 -32.26
CA GLN A 4 -55.99 -2.34 -31.62
C GLN A 4 -54.92 -1.33 -32.10
N THR A 5 -54.07 -0.80 -31.22
CA THR A 5 -52.59 -0.80 -31.40
C THR A 5 -51.87 -0.66 -30.06
N ASP A 6 -51.11 -1.71 -29.79
CA ASP A 6 -50.12 -1.94 -28.75
C ASP A 6 -48.93 -0.96 -28.83
N ARG A 7 -48.44 -0.46 -27.70
CA ARG A 7 -47.11 0.15 -27.64
C ARG A 7 -46.38 -0.21 -26.36
N PHE A 8 -45.72 -1.36 -26.45
CA PHE A 8 -44.54 -1.78 -25.70
C PHE A 8 -43.56 -0.60 -25.39
N VAL A 9 -43.28 -0.37 -24.11
CA VAL A 9 -42.07 0.32 -23.63
C VAL A 9 -41.46 -0.56 -22.53
N ALA A 10 -40.26 -1.06 -22.80
CA ALA A 10 -39.47 -1.86 -21.87
C ALA A 10 -39.00 -1.04 -20.66
N PRO A 11 -38.88 -1.62 -19.45
CA PRO A 11 -38.21 -0.96 -18.33
C PRO A 11 -36.69 -0.94 -18.59
N ALA A 12 -36.10 0.24 -18.52
CA ALA A 12 -34.67 0.43 -18.61
C ALA A 12 -33.96 -0.37 -17.51
N THR A 13 -33.14 -1.34 -17.94
CA THR A 13 -32.12 -2.03 -17.16
C THR A 13 -31.22 -0.98 -16.48
N ASN A 14 -31.45 -0.71 -15.20
CA ASN A 14 -30.57 0.15 -14.44
C ASN A 14 -29.37 -0.67 -13.97
N ALA A 15 -28.20 -0.09 -14.19
CA ALA A 15 -26.90 -0.75 -14.24
C ALA A 15 -26.48 -1.44 -12.93
N LEU A 16 -25.61 -2.44 -13.11
CA LEU A 16 -24.85 -3.15 -12.09
C LEU A 16 -24.30 -2.22 -10.99
N PRO A 17 -24.25 -2.67 -9.71
CA PRO A 17 -23.48 -1.97 -8.70
C PRO A 17 -22.00 -1.94 -9.11
N ILE A 18 -21.55 -0.72 -9.36
CA ILE A 18 -20.17 -0.33 -9.63
C ILE A 18 -19.31 -0.88 -8.48
N HIS A 19 -18.23 -1.58 -8.82
CA HIS A 19 -17.22 -2.08 -7.90
C HIS A 19 -16.88 -1.03 -6.82
N PRO A 20 -16.69 -1.43 -5.54
CA PRO A 20 -16.24 -0.49 -4.53
C PRO A 20 -14.93 0.12 -5.00
N ALA A 21 -14.94 1.45 -5.08
CA ALA A 21 -13.81 2.28 -5.45
C ALA A 21 -12.55 1.77 -4.76
N SER A 22 -11.58 1.31 -5.55
CA SER A 22 -10.21 1.12 -5.11
C SER A 22 -9.80 2.42 -4.43
N ALA A 23 -9.69 2.40 -3.10
CA ALA A 23 -9.16 3.53 -2.35
C ALA A 23 -7.84 3.93 -3.03
N PRO A 24 -7.58 5.22 -3.26
CA PRO A 24 -6.27 5.62 -3.74
C PRO A 24 -5.27 5.10 -2.71
N THR A 25 -4.45 4.12 -3.11
CA THR A 25 -3.28 3.69 -2.36
C THR A 25 -2.34 4.88 -2.36
N ARG A 26 -2.61 5.81 -1.44
CA ARG A 26 -1.81 7.00 -1.22
C ARG A 26 -0.40 6.49 -0.94
N SER A 27 0.54 6.93 -1.77
CA SER A 27 1.95 6.61 -1.61
C SER A 27 2.35 6.77 -0.13
N PRO A 28 3.05 5.80 0.47
CA PRO A 28 3.52 5.93 1.85
C PRO A 28 4.63 6.99 1.98
N TYR A 29 5.14 7.49 0.85
CA TYR A 29 6.16 8.53 0.75
C TYR A 29 5.53 9.92 0.57
N THR A 30 6.18 10.94 1.13
CA THR A 30 5.72 12.35 1.03
C THR A 30 5.99 12.93 -0.36
N ASP A 31 7.14 12.56 -0.94
CA ASP A 31 7.68 13.07 -2.19
C ASP A 31 8.76 12.12 -2.74
N ASP A 32 9.30 12.40 -3.92
CA ASP A 32 10.32 11.56 -4.57
C ASP A 32 11.68 11.55 -3.84
N ILE A 33 12.02 12.61 -3.11
CA ILE A 33 13.27 12.68 -2.32
C ILE A 33 13.13 11.77 -1.10
N ASP A 34 11.99 11.84 -0.41
CA ASP A 34 11.61 10.94 0.68
C ASP A 34 11.63 9.47 0.22
N ARG A 35 11.01 9.19 -0.92
CA ARG A 35 11.02 7.84 -1.53
C ARG A 35 12.44 7.36 -1.81
N SER A 36 13.30 8.19 -2.40
CA SER A 36 14.69 7.84 -2.71
C SER A 36 15.51 7.57 -1.45
N ARG A 37 15.29 8.35 -0.38
CA ARG A 37 15.92 8.14 0.93
C ARG A 37 15.52 6.78 1.52
N HIS A 38 14.22 6.49 1.52
CA HIS A 38 13.70 5.22 2.03
C HIS A 38 14.17 4.02 1.18
N LEU A 39 14.25 4.17 -0.15
CA LEU A 39 14.79 3.14 -1.04
C LEU A 39 16.23 2.80 -0.70
N GLY A 40 17.10 3.80 -0.50
CA GLY A 40 18.49 3.57 -0.12
C GLY A 40 18.63 2.82 1.21
N GLU A 41 17.78 3.12 2.19
CA GLU A 41 17.75 2.38 3.46
C GLU A 41 17.25 0.94 3.27
N MET A 42 16.24 0.71 2.43
CA MET A 42 15.75 -0.63 2.13
C MET A 42 16.80 -1.48 1.40
N GLU A 43 17.52 -0.92 0.42
CA GLU A 43 18.60 -1.60 -0.29
C GLU A 43 19.75 -1.96 0.64
N ARG A 44 20.14 -1.04 1.52
CA ARG A 44 21.16 -1.29 2.54
C ARG A 44 20.72 -2.41 3.50
N LEU A 45 19.45 -2.42 3.90
CA LEU A 45 18.90 -3.47 4.76
C LEU A 45 18.83 -4.83 4.03
N ALA A 46 18.49 -4.83 2.74
CA ALA A 46 18.48 -6.02 1.88
C ALA A 46 19.86 -6.68 1.83
N GLN A 47 20.91 -5.86 1.67
CA GLN A 47 22.29 -6.33 1.68
C GLN A 47 22.71 -6.84 3.06
N GLU A 48 22.41 -6.10 4.13
CA GLU A 48 22.76 -6.48 5.51
C GLU A 48 22.12 -7.81 5.93
N MET A 49 20.86 -8.04 5.55
CA MET A 49 20.09 -9.21 5.94
C MET A 49 20.16 -10.36 4.94
N VAL A 50 20.90 -10.19 3.82
CA VAL A 50 20.96 -11.15 2.70
C VAL A 50 19.54 -11.57 2.26
N CYS A 51 18.67 -10.56 2.11
CA CYS A 51 17.24 -10.74 1.84
C CYS A 51 16.87 -9.93 0.59
N PRO A 52 16.08 -10.47 -0.35
CA PRO A 52 15.72 -9.72 -1.54
C PRO A 52 14.78 -8.55 -1.22
N LEU A 53 14.98 -7.43 -1.94
CA LEU A 53 14.27 -6.17 -1.70
C LEU A 53 12.74 -6.31 -1.71
N HIS A 54 12.19 -7.17 -2.58
CA HIS A 54 10.75 -7.41 -2.68
C HIS A 54 10.12 -8.04 -1.42
N VAL A 55 10.93 -8.68 -0.56
CA VAL A 55 10.48 -9.19 0.75
C VAL A 55 10.50 -8.07 1.80
N ILE A 56 11.47 -7.17 1.71
CA ILE A 56 11.63 -6.05 2.64
C ILE A 56 10.59 -4.96 2.41
N LEU A 57 10.32 -4.65 1.14
CA LEU A 57 9.44 -3.56 0.73
C LEU A 57 8.07 -3.55 1.44
N PRO A 58 7.27 -4.64 1.43
CA PRO A 58 5.96 -4.63 2.08
C PRO A 58 6.05 -4.41 3.60
N ILE A 59 7.05 -5.00 4.27
CA ILE A 59 7.26 -4.86 5.72
C ILE A 59 7.70 -3.42 6.05
N TYR A 60 8.55 -2.84 5.21
CA TYR A 60 9.06 -1.50 5.36
C TYR A 60 7.95 -0.47 5.18
N GLU A 61 7.15 -0.59 4.12
CA GLU A 61 6.04 0.34 3.85
C GLU A 61 4.96 0.28 4.93
N GLU A 62 4.61 -0.91 5.40
CA GLU A 62 3.65 -1.06 6.50
C GLU A 62 4.17 -0.37 7.78
N MET A 63 5.45 -0.54 8.10
CA MET A 63 6.07 0.08 9.26
C MET A 63 6.20 1.60 9.09
N LEU A 64 6.49 2.06 7.87
CA LEU A 64 6.52 3.48 7.53
C LEU A 64 5.16 4.13 7.75
N ILE A 65 4.08 3.51 7.30
CA ILE A 65 2.70 4.00 7.49
C ILE A 65 2.38 4.10 8.98
N ARG A 66 2.67 3.04 9.74
CA ARG A 66 2.40 3.00 11.19
C ARG A 66 3.16 4.09 11.94
N LEU A 67 4.47 4.17 11.74
CA LEU A 67 5.32 5.10 12.48
C LEU A 67 5.16 6.55 12.04
N ARG A 68 4.76 6.79 10.78
CA ARG A 68 4.52 8.16 10.28
C ARG A 68 3.36 8.85 10.99
N ALA A 69 2.34 8.09 11.43
CA ALA A 69 1.22 8.64 12.20
C ALA A 69 1.66 9.22 13.56
N ASP A 70 2.69 8.62 14.16
CA ASP A 70 3.18 8.96 15.51
C ASP A 70 4.46 9.81 15.51
N ALA A 71 5.14 9.93 14.37
CA ALA A 71 6.43 10.60 14.28
C ALA A 71 6.29 12.13 14.26
N THR A 72 6.74 12.79 15.33
CA THR A 72 6.87 14.25 15.39
C THR A 72 8.05 14.77 14.56
N ILE A 73 9.09 13.95 14.35
CA ILE A 73 10.30 14.32 13.60
C ILE A 73 10.52 13.32 12.47
N LEU A 74 10.30 13.77 11.23
CA LEU A 74 10.33 12.92 10.04
C LEU A 74 11.75 12.49 9.63
N ASP A 75 12.79 13.27 9.96
CA ASP A 75 14.17 12.93 9.59
C ASP A 75 14.69 11.63 10.23
N TYR A 76 14.15 11.25 11.39
CA TYR A 76 14.51 9.99 12.06
C TYR A 76 13.64 8.80 11.64
N LEU A 77 12.59 9.05 10.87
CA LEU A 77 11.58 8.04 10.56
C LEU A 77 12.19 6.87 9.77
N SER A 78 13.05 7.14 8.79
CA SER A 78 13.72 6.09 8.00
C SER A 78 14.57 5.16 8.85
N ILE A 79 15.27 5.69 9.86
CA ILE A 79 16.11 4.94 10.80
C ILE A 79 15.24 4.07 11.71
N LEU A 80 14.15 4.63 12.24
CA LEU A 80 13.22 3.91 13.10
C LEU A 80 12.54 2.77 12.34
N VAL A 81 12.09 3.03 11.12
CA VAL A 81 11.50 2.03 10.24
C VAL A 81 12.51 0.93 9.94
N ALA A 82 13.73 1.26 9.52
CA ALA A 82 14.78 0.28 9.22
C ALA A 82 15.11 -0.61 10.43
N LYS A 83 15.21 -0.02 11.64
CA LYS A 83 15.41 -0.77 12.88
C LYS A 83 14.26 -1.73 13.17
N GLY A 84 13.01 -1.27 12.98
CA GLY A 84 11.83 -2.12 13.10
C GLY A 84 11.88 -3.30 12.15
N VAL A 85 12.13 -3.05 10.86
CA VAL A 85 12.13 -4.09 9.82
C VAL A 85 13.22 -5.11 10.10
N ARG A 86 14.42 -4.65 10.50
CA ARG A 86 15.51 -5.53 10.93
C ARG A 86 15.09 -6.47 12.06
N ASN A 87 14.41 -5.94 13.08
CA ASN A 87 13.94 -6.75 14.19
C ASN A 87 12.90 -7.78 13.75
N THR A 88 11.95 -7.40 12.90
CA THR A 88 10.95 -8.31 12.32
C THR A 88 11.62 -9.44 11.53
N LEU A 89 12.58 -9.11 10.65
CA LEU A 89 13.31 -10.11 9.86
C LEU A 89 14.12 -11.06 10.75
N LYS A 90 14.79 -10.54 11.79
CA LYS A 90 15.52 -11.37 12.78
C LYS A 90 14.59 -12.23 13.62
N ASP A 91 13.36 -11.80 13.85
CA ASP A 91 12.37 -12.59 14.58
C ASP A 91 11.89 -13.76 13.72
N ILE A 92 11.52 -13.48 12.46
CA ILE A 92 11.15 -14.51 11.47
C ILE A 92 12.26 -15.54 11.31
N ALA A 93 13.52 -15.10 11.17
CA ALA A 93 14.66 -15.99 11.02
C ALA A 93 14.98 -16.85 12.26
N ARG A 94 14.47 -16.50 13.44
CA ARG A 94 14.63 -17.30 14.68
C ARG A 94 13.53 -18.34 14.87
N GLN A 95 12.41 -18.19 14.17
CA GLN A 95 11.26 -19.09 14.25
C GLN A 95 11.36 -20.28 13.26
N HIS A 96 12.34 -20.25 12.36
CA HIS A 96 12.64 -21.27 11.36
C HIS A 96 14.01 -21.92 11.64
#